data_AF-A0A252CAL9-F1
#
_entry.id   AF-A0A252CAL9-F1
#
_cell.length_a   1.000
_cell.length_b   1.000
_cell.length_c   1.000
_cell.angle_alpha   90.00
_cell.angle_beta   90.00
_cell.angle_gamma   90.00
#
_symmetry.space_group_name_H-M   'P 1'
#
loop_
_entity.id
_entity.type
_entity.pdbx_description
1 polymer ?
#
loop_
_entity_poly.entity_id
_entity_poly.type
_entity_poly.pdbx_seq_one_letter_code
_entity_poly.pdbx_strand_id
1 'polypeptide(L)'
;DAWTAEDNFDSALDKDGNAVDFSQVSVDASKVDTSKAGTYDVTYTYDGVTSTAKVTVKDKQTAVNVHDSTLYVGDAWTAEDNFDSALDKDGNAVDFSQVSVDASKVDTSKAG
;
A
#
# COMPACT_ATOMS: atom_id res chain seq x y z
N ASP A 1 1.09 -1.48 6.59
CA ASP A 1 2.34 -2.25 6.67
C ASP A 1 3.45 -1.36 7.18
N ALA A 2 4.21 -1.86 8.15
CA ALA A 2 5.41 -1.20 8.65
C ALA A 2 6.60 -2.04 8.22
N TRP A 3 7.49 -1.44 7.40
CA TRP A 3 8.72 -2.09 6.95
C TRP A 3 9.79 -2.02 8.05
N THR A 4 10.64 -3.04 8.12
CA THR A 4 11.84 -3.07 8.94
C THR A 4 13.05 -3.47 8.10
N ALA A 5 14.26 -3.10 8.52
CA ALA A 5 15.46 -3.47 7.79
C ALA A 5 15.74 -4.99 7.77
N GLU A 6 15.16 -5.75 8.69
CA GLU A 6 15.25 -7.21 8.69
C GLU A 6 14.52 -7.83 7.49
N ASP A 7 13.46 -7.18 6.98
CA ASP A 7 12.70 -7.62 5.79
C ASP A 7 13.58 -7.73 4.53
N ASN A 8 14.71 -7.03 4.53
CA ASN A 8 15.67 -6.96 3.42
C ASN A 8 16.94 -7.79 3.67
N PHE A 9 17.06 -8.48 4.81
CA PHE A 9 18.23 -9.27 5.17
C PHE A 9 18.02 -10.74 4.81
N ASP A 10 18.78 -11.23 3.82
CA ASP A 10 18.70 -12.64 3.41
C ASP A 10 19.55 -13.56 4.29
N SER A 11 20.84 -13.25 4.46
CA SER A 11 21.78 -13.98 5.31
C SER A 11 23.14 -13.25 5.39
N ALA A 12 23.96 -13.64 6.36
CA ALA A 12 25.39 -13.35 6.39
C ALA A 12 26.14 -14.58 6.91
N LEU A 13 27.39 -14.74 6.47
CA LEU A 13 28.29 -15.81 6.92
C LEU A 13 29.55 -15.22 7.56
N ASP A 14 30.05 -15.86 8.60
CA ASP A 14 31.35 -15.53 9.17
C ASP A 14 32.50 -16.11 8.32
N LYS A 15 33.74 -15.79 8.71
CA LYS A 15 34.97 -16.29 8.07
C LYS A 15 35.11 -17.83 8.06
N ASP A 16 34.41 -18.53 8.95
CA ASP A 16 34.44 -19.99 9.08
C ASP A 16 33.25 -20.63 8.32
N GLY A 17 32.39 -19.82 7.71
CA GLY A 17 31.21 -20.24 6.94
C GLY A 17 29.96 -20.48 7.78
N ASN A 18 29.93 -20.07 9.05
CA ASN A 18 28.74 -20.21 9.89
C ASN A 18 27.77 -19.05 9.65
N ALA A 19 26.46 -19.31 9.82
CA ALA A 19 25.44 -18.28 9.74
C ALA A 19 25.59 -17.24 10.86
N VAL A 20 25.42 -15.98 10.49
CA VAL A 20 25.45 -14.81 11.37
C VAL A 20 24.01 -14.35 11.63
N ASP A 21 23.70 -14.09 12.89
CA ASP A 21 22.38 -13.57 13.29
C ASP A 21 22.23 -12.09 12.92
N PHE A 22 21.02 -11.68 12.52
CA PHE A 22 20.74 -10.29 12.13
C PHE A 22 21.12 -9.27 13.22
N SER A 23 20.98 -9.62 14.50
CA SER A 23 21.35 -8.75 15.62
C SER A 23 22.86 -8.40 15.66
N GLN A 24 23.70 -9.15 14.95
CA GLN A 24 25.14 -8.90 14.83
C GLN A 24 25.49 -7.99 13.63
N VAL A 25 24.50 -7.67 12.79
CA VAL A 25 24.68 -6.85 11.59
C VAL A 25 24.37 -5.40 11.91
N SER A 26 25.29 -4.50 11.56
CA SER A 26 25.04 -3.07 11.64
C SER A 26 24.27 -2.61 10.41
N VAL A 27 23.21 -1.83 10.62
CA VAL A 27 22.33 -1.34 9.56
C VAL A 27 22.31 0.18 9.54
N ASP A 28 22.60 0.78 8.39
CA ASP A 28 22.29 2.17 8.08
C ASP A 28 21.08 2.25 7.14
N ALA A 29 19.93 2.58 7.73
CA ALA A 29 18.68 2.89 7.02
C ALA A 29 18.28 4.37 7.19
N SER A 30 19.21 5.24 7.58
CA SER A 30 18.93 6.64 7.97
C SER A 30 18.29 7.49 6.87
N LYS A 31 18.41 7.05 5.61
CA LYS A 31 17.83 7.72 4.43
C LYS A 31 16.44 7.21 4.06
N VAL A 32 15.99 6.07 4.60
CA VAL A 32 14.70 5.49 4.24
C VAL A 32 13.57 6.35 4.79
N ASP A 33 12.71 6.84 3.90
CA ASP A 33 11.49 7.56 4.24
C ASP A 33 10.29 6.82 3.66
N THR A 34 9.62 6.02 4.48
CA THR A 34 8.45 5.22 4.05
C THR A 34 7.19 6.05 3.83
N SER A 35 7.25 7.37 4.06
CA SER A 35 6.15 8.31 3.77
C SER A 35 6.24 8.94 2.38
N LYS A 36 7.35 8.73 1.67
CA LYS A 36 7.59 9.32 0.35
C LYS A 36 7.94 8.24 -0.67
N ALA A 37 7.34 8.31 -1.85
CA ALA A 37 7.75 7.45 -2.95
C ALA A 37 9.18 7.74 -3.38
N GLY A 38 9.90 6.68 -3.71
CA GLY A 38 11.31 6.74 -4.06
C GLY A 38 12.03 5.42 -3.82
N THR A 39 13.28 5.36 -4.26
CA THR A 39 14.18 4.26 -3.96
C THR A 39 15.23 4.73 -2.97
N TYR A 40 15.39 3.97 -1.89
CA TYR A 40 16.29 4.27 -0.78
C TYR A 40 17.28 3.12 -0.62
N ASP A 41 18.55 3.46 -0.44
CA ASP A 41 19.60 2.48 -0.16
C ASP A 41 19.67 2.21 1.36
N VAL A 42 19.80 0.94 1.72
CA VAL A 42 20.04 0.47 3.08
C VAL A 42 21.35 -0.31 3.09
N THR A 43 22.29 0.08 3.96
CA THR A 43 23.60 -0.56 4.03
C THR A 43 23.68 -1.49 5.23
N TYR A 44 24.05 -2.74 4.98
CA TYR A 44 24.29 -3.79 5.97
C TYR A 44 25.79 -4.00 6.09
N THR A 45 26.30 -4.05 7.31
CA THR A 45 27.73 -4.22 7.60
C THR A 45 27.94 -5.33 8.61
N TYR A 46 28.79 -6.29 8.27
CA TYR A 46 29.28 -7.32 9.18
C TYR A 46 30.79 -7.51 8.99
N ASP A 47 31.55 -7.50 10.09
CA ASP A 47 33.02 -7.61 10.11
C ASP A 47 33.73 -6.71 9.08
N GLY A 48 33.23 -5.49 8.90
CA GLY A 48 33.76 -4.49 7.95
C GLY A 48 33.39 -4.72 6.48
N VAL A 49 32.72 -5.82 6.14
CA VAL A 49 32.17 -6.07 4.80
C VAL A 49 30.79 -5.45 4.69
N THR A 50 30.54 -4.73 3.59
CA THR A 50 29.28 -4.04 3.35
C THR A 50 28.51 -4.63 2.17
N SER A 51 27.18 -4.60 2.28
CA SER A 51 26.26 -4.86 1.17
C SER A 51 25.10 -3.87 1.24
N THR A 52 24.55 -3.50 0.09
CA THR A 52 23.48 -2.50 -0.01
C THR A 52 22.22 -3.13 -0.61
N ALA A 53 21.11 -3.03 0.11
CA ALA A 53 19.78 -3.37 -0.40
C ALA A 53 19.04 -2.10 -0.84
N LYS A 54 18.10 -2.26 -1.79
CA LYS A 54 17.25 -1.16 -2.29
C LYS A 54 15.82 -1.33 -1.81
N VAL A 55 15.33 -0.38 -1.03
CA VAL A 55 13.92 -0.26 -0.65
C VAL A 55 13.22 0.64 -1.67
N THR A 56 12.16 0.14 -2.31
CA THR A 56 11.34 0.97 -3.21
C THR A 56 9.99 1.24 -2.56
N VAL A 57 9.76 2.51 -2.21
CA VAL A 57 8.47 3.01 -1.73
C VAL A 57 7.69 3.52 -2.92
N LYS A 58 6.44 3.06 -3.07
CA LYS A 58 5.54 3.47 -4.16
C LYS A 58 4.46 4.39 -3.62
N ASP A 59 4.00 5.33 -4.45
CA ASP A 59 2.80 6.09 -4.14
C ASP A 59 1.59 5.16 -4.04
N LYS A 60 0.69 5.45 -3.11
CA LYS A 60 -0.58 4.74 -3.00
C LYS A 60 -1.53 5.27 -4.07
N GLN A 61 -2.05 4.38 -4.90
CA GLN A 61 -2.99 4.71 -5.98
C GLN A 61 -4.46 4.51 -5.58
N THR A 62 -4.73 4.27 -4.29
CA THR A 62 -6.09 4.01 -3.80
C THR A 62 -7.03 5.15 -4.13
N ALA A 63 -8.10 4.84 -4.86
CA ALA A 63 -9.08 5.81 -5.30
C ALA A 63 -10.47 5.18 -5.36
N VAL A 64 -11.50 6.00 -5.14
CA VAL A 64 -12.90 5.68 -5.42
C VAL A 64 -13.44 6.82 -6.26
N ASN A 65 -13.87 6.51 -7.47
CA ASN A 65 -14.37 7.48 -8.45
C ASN A 65 -15.87 7.24 -8.64
N VAL A 66 -16.64 8.30 -8.47
CA VAL A 66 -18.10 8.31 -8.54
C VAL A 66 -18.57 9.54 -9.31
N HIS A 67 -19.80 9.50 -9.79
CA HIS A 67 -20.45 10.61 -10.46
C HIS A 67 -21.82 10.92 -9.83
N ASP A 68 -22.33 12.12 -10.12
CA ASP A 68 -23.66 12.53 -9.67
C ASP A 68 -24.75 12.01 -10.62
N SER A 69 -25.91 11.65 -10.07
CA SER A 69 -27.10 11.28 -10.83
C SER A 69 -28.29 12.17 -10.45
N THR A 70 -29.26 12.29 -11.35
CA THR A 70 -30.54 12.96 -11.10
C THR A 70 -31.65 12.00 -11.47
N LEU A 71 -32.57 11.77 -10.54
CA LEU A 71 -33.66 10.81 -10.66
C LEU A 71 -35.02 11.49 -10.48
N TYR A 72 -36.07 10.89 -11.04
CA TYR A 72 -37.44 11.27 -10.72
C TYR A 72 -37.95 10.48 -9.51
N VAL A 73 -38.97 11.03 -8.84
CA VAL A 73 -39.57 10.39 -7.67
C VAL A 73 -40.18 9.05 -8.06
N GLY A 74 -39.76 8.00 -7.35
CA GLY A 74 -40.18 6.62 -7.56
C GLY A 74 -39.27 5.81 -8.46
N ASP A 75 -38.25 6.42 -9.09
CA ASP A 75 -37.29 5.69 -9.90
C ASP A 75 -36.52 4.66 -9.05
N ALA A 76 -36.22 3.53 -9.69
CA ALA A 76 -35.31 2.54 -9.13
C ALA A 76 -33.87 3.10 -9.16
N TRP A 77 -33.10 2.76 -8.14
CA TRP A 77 -31.71 3.16 -8.02
C TRP A 77 -30.93 2.14 -7.23
N THR A 78 -29.68 1.90 -7.64
CA THR A 78 -28.68 1.22 -6.82
C THR A 78 -27.40 2.04 -6.77
N ALA A 79 -26.54 1.80 -5.77
CA ALA A 79 -25.33 2.59 -5.61
C ALA A 79 -24.32 2.40 -6.75
N GLU A 80 -24.37 1.24 -7.42
CA GLU A 80 -23.64 0.94 -8.64
C GLU A 80 -23.94 1.93 -9.76
N ASP A 81 -25.15 2.50 -9.81
CA ASP A 81 -25.54 3.48 -10.84
C ASP A 81 -24.67 4.74 -10.78
N ASN A 82 -24.03 5.04 -9.65
CA ASN A 82 -23.16 6.20 -9.43
C ASN A 82 -21.67 5.84 -9.36
N PHE A 83 -21.31 4.58 -9.57
CA PHE A 83 -19.94 4.10 -9.43
C PHE A 83 -19.20 4.02 -10.77
N ASP A 84 -18.04 4.69 -10.87
CA ASP A 84 -17.22 4.63 -12.08
C ASP A 84 -16.10 3.59 -11.96
N SER A 85 -15.34 3.65 -10.86
CA SER A 85 -14.22 2.74 -10.60
C SER A 85 -13.71 2.85 -9.17
N ALA A 86 -12.99 1.82 -8.72
CA ALA A 86 -12.14 1.89 -7.55
C ALA A 86 -10.79 1.25 -7.86
N LEU A 87 -9.74 1.76 -7.21
CA LEU A 87 -8.37 1.26 -7.34
C LEU A 87 -7.82 0.88 -5.97
N ASP A 88 -7.06 -0.21 -5.91
CA ASP A 88 -6.29 -0.59 -4.73
C ASP A 88 -5.00 0.25 -4.59
N LYS A 89 -4.19 -0.01 -3.56
CA LYS A 89 -2.94 0.73 -3.33
C LYS A 89 -1.92 0.58 -4.46
N ASP A 90 -1.99 -0.51 -5.22
CA ASP A 90 -1.09 -0.84 -6.32
C ASP A 90 -1.63 -0.35 -7.67
N GLY A 91 -2.85 0.20 -7.69
CA GLY A 91 -3.54 0.73 -8.88
C GLY A 91 -4.33 -0.33 -9.65
N ASN A 92 -4.57 -1.50 -9.06
CA ASN A 92 -5.44 -2.50 -9.69
C ASN A 92 -6.89 -2.13 -9.48
N ALA A 93 -7.73 -2.45 -10.46
CA ALA A 93 -9.18 -2.27 -10.35
C ALA A 93 -9.74 -3.11 -9.19
N VAL A 94 -10.63 -2.50 -8.42
CA VAL A 94 -11.39 -3.12 -7.34
C VAL A 94 -12.83 -3.25 -7.81
N ASP A 95 -13.36 -4.48 -7.74
CA ASP A 95 -14.75 -4.74 -8.10
C ASP A 95 -15.71 -4.06 -7.12
N PHE A 96 -16.85 -3.58 -7.62
CA PHE A 96 -17.87 -2.93 -6.79
C PHE A 96 -18.30 -3.79 -5.59
N SER A 97 -18.33 -5.11 -5.75
CA SER A 97 -18.68 -6.05 -4.67
C SER A 97 -17.76 -5.97 -3.43
N GLN A 98 -16.57 -5.37 -3.57
CA GLN A 98 -15.62 -5.14 -2.48
C GLN A 98 -15.73 -3.73 -1.89
N VAL A 99 -16.58 -2.86 -2.46
CA VAL A 99 -16.83 -1.49 -2.01
C VAL A 99 -17.95 -1.51 -0.96
N SER A 100 -17.70 -0.88 0.19
CA SER A 100 -18.74 -0.67 1.20
C SER A 100 -19.59 0.54 0.82
N VAL A 101 -20.91 0.35 0.81
CA VAL A 101 -21.89 1.39 0.50
C VAL A 101 -22.76 1.68 1.72
N ASP A 102 -22.94 2.96 2.05
CA ASP A 102 -23.99 3.41 2.96
C ASP A 102 -25.07 4.16 2.16
N ALA A 103 -26.16 3.44 1.86
CA ALA A 103 -27.34 3.99 1.18
C ALA A 103 -28.46 4.36 2.17
N SER A 104 -28.20 4.40 3.47
CA SER A 104 -29.23 4.55 4.52
C SER A 104 -29.99 5.88 4.48
N LYS A 105 -29.49 6.86 3.71
CA LYS A 105 -30.09 8.19 3.55
C LYS A 105 -30.83 8.38 2.23
N VAL A 106 -30.84 7.38 1.36
CA VAL A 106 -31.50 7.46 0.05
C VAL A 106 -32.96 7.03 0.18
N ASP A 107 -33.89 7.92 -0.18
CA ASP A 107 -35.32 7.64 -0.30
C ASP A 107 -35.81 8.15 -1.66
N THR A 108 -35.82 7.29 -2.68
CA THR A 108 -36.26 7.68 -4.02
C THR A 108 -37.77 7.91 -4.11
N SER A 109 -38.55 7.56 -3.08
CA SER A 109 -40.01 7.77 -3.06
C SER A 109 -40.41 9.20 -2.70
N LYS A 110 -39.46 10.04 -2.32
CA LYS A 110 -39.69 11.45 -1.97
C LYS A 110 -38.68 12.35 -2.67
N ALA A 111 -39.14 13.49 -3.15
CA ALA A 111 -38.24 14.54 -3.63
C ALA A 111 -37.42 15.10 -2.44
N GLY A 112 -36.15 15.42 -2.69
CA GLY A 112 -35.20 15.94 -1.71
C GLY A 112 -34.06 16.72 -2.34
#